data_AF-A0A7V3CRU0-F1
#
_entry.id   AF-A0A7V3CRU0-F1
#
_cell.length_a   1.000
_cell.length_b   1.000
_cell.length_c   1.000
_cell.angle_alpha   90.00
_cell.angle_beta   90.00
_cell.angle_gamma   90.00
#
_symmetry.space_group_name_H-M   'P 1'
#
loop_
_entity.id
_entity.type
_entity.pdbx_description
1 polymer ?
#
loop_
_entity_poly.entity_id
_entity_poly.type
_entity_poly.pdbx_seq_one_letter_code
_entity_poly.pdbx_strand_id
1 'polypeptide(L)'
;MQRSALGIRLALVLALLGVGLVLTACDDSAGESASSPPPAEQPAPQEPAPEEPEYTSWVVSIVDDDSFAQGDVTYEIALNLQATNPSGDIAGTYKGEATAKTSTSGVINGQPLQADAIAQSGPLEFTLASGEGDLAALATDTVVYGGSGSITMAAAGSGTIGAAGGGFSNTSSQQFTMTVVGDSITMKIPIQGHTYTFTGTISGR
;
A
#
# COMPACT_ATOMS: atom_id res chain seq x y z
N MET A 1 22.79 -40.82 10.60
CA MET A 1 21.73 -40.04 9.92
C MET A 1 20.83 -39.43 10.99
N GLN A 2 21.14 -38.22 11.44
CA GLN A 2 20.39 -37.52 12.50
C GLN A 2 19.18 -36.81 11.88
N ARG A 3 17.99 -37.15 12.35
CA ARG A 3 16.74 -36.46 12.04
C ARG A 3 16.58 -35.28 13.00
N SER A 4 16.75 -34.06 12.50
CA SER A 4 16.42 -32.85 13.26
C SER A 4 14.91 -32.62 13.21
N ALA A 5 14.24 -32.82 14.33
CA ALA A 5 12.84 -32.49 14.53
C ALA A 5 12.72 -30.97 14.75
N LEU A 6 12.19 -30.26 13.75
CA LEU A 6 11.86 -28.85 13.86
C LEU A 6 10.45 -28.74 14.46
N GLY A 7 10.37 -28.51 15.77
CA GLY A 7 9.13 -28.32 16.49
C GLY A 7 8.54 -26.94 16.21
N ILE A 8 7.48 -26.89 15.41
CA ILE A 8 6.66 -25.68 15.23
C ILE A 8 5.70 -25.59 16.42
N ARG A 9 5.93 -24.63 17.32
CA ARG A 9 4.98 -24.26 18.38
C ARG A 9 4.05 -23.17 17.84
N LEU A 10 2.85 -23.57 17.42
CA LEU A 10 1.79 -22.65 17.05
C LEU A 10 1.07 -22.21 18.34
N ALA A 11 1.33 -20.98 18.80
CA ALA A 11 0.58 -20.35 19.88
C ALA A 11 -0.62 -19.61 19.30
N LEU A 12 -1.82 -20.16 19.52
CA LEU A 12 -3.10 -19.53 19.16
C LEU A 12 -3.46 -18.54 20.28
N VAL A 13 -3.44 -17.24 19.99
CA VAL A 13 -3.93 -16.20 20.90
C VAL A 13 -5.34 -15.81 20.48
N LEU A 14 -6.31 -16.18 21.32
CA LEU A 14 -7.71 -15.77 21.22
C LEU A 14 -7.86 -14.41 21.95
N ALA A 15 -8.32 -13.36 21.27
CA ALA A 15 -8.67 -12.08 21.90
C ALA A 15 -10.14 -11.76 21.65
N LEU A 16 -10.89 -11.73 22.75
CA LEU A 16 -12.31 -11.39 22.91
C LEU A 16 -12.35 -10.07 23.70
N LEU A 17 -12.94 -9.00 23.17
CA LEU A 17 -13.40 -7.79 23.87
C LEU A 17 -14.01 -6.85 22.79
N GLY A 18 -15.22 -6.30 22.83
CA GLY A 18 -16.14 -6.01 23.93
C GLY A 18 -16.19 -4.49 24.17
N VAL A 19 -17.40 -3.90 24.24
CA VAL A 19 -17.73 -2.50 24.65
C VAL A 19 -17.65 -1.47 23.50
N GLY A 20 -18.58 -0.54 23.27
CA GLY A 20 -19.79 -0.10 23.97
C GLY A 20 -20.30 1.20 23.31
N LEU A 21 -21.61 1.40 23.44
CA LEU A 21 -22.46 2.39 22.80
C LEU A 21 -22.46 3.71 23.59
N VAL A 22 -22.27 4.88 22.94
CA VAL A 22 -22.74 6.18 23.48
C VAL A 22 -23.17 7.10 22.33
N LEU A 23 -24.48 7.37 22.28
CA LEU A 23 -25.10 8.49 21.58
C LEU A 23 -25.19 9.66 22.55
N THR A 24 -24.76 10.86 22.14
CA THR A 24 -25.16 12.12 22.78
C THR A 24 -25.41 13.16 21.70
N ALA A 25 -26.68 13.52 21.56
CA ALA A 25 -27.15 14.73 20.89
C ALA A 25 -27.03 15.91 21.85
N CYS A 26 -26.54 17.05 21.37
CA CYS A 26 -26.80 18.35 21.96
C CYS A 26 -27.30 19.29 20.86
N ASP A 27 -28.57 19.64 21.02
CA ASP A 27 -29.29 20.74 20.42
C ASP A 27 -28.92 22.00 21.23
N ASP A 28 -28.50 23.10 20.59
CA ASP A 28 -28.73 24.41 21.19
C ASP A 28 -28.73 25.56 20.17
N SER A 29 -29.64 26.48 20.45
CA SER A 29 -30.09 27.61 19.66
C SER A 29 -29.27 28.86 19.94
N ALA A 30 -29.11 29.75 18.95
CA ALA A 30 -29.02 31.19 19.21
C ALA A 30 -29.32 31.98 17.94
N GLY A 31 -30.32 32.86 18.03
CA GLY A 31 -30.68 33.80 16.98
C GLY A 31 -29.69 34.95 16.87
N GLU A 32 -29.47 35.41 15.64
CA GLU A 32 -28.67 36.60 15.36
C GLU A 32 -29.53 37.73 14.77
N SER A 33 -29.31 38.90 15.35
CA SER A 33 -29.98 40.16 15.08
C SER A 33 -29.64 40.71 13.71
N ALA A 34 -30.66 41.10 12.94
CA ALA A 34 -30.52 41.83 11.69
C ALA A 34 -29.98 43.25 11.94
N SER A 35 -28.72 43.50 11.60
CA SER A 35 -28.18 44.85 11.38
C SER A 35 -28.23 45.19 9.90
N SER A 36 -28.80 46.35 9.58
CA SER A 36 -28.87 46.87 8.21
C SER A 36 -27.46 47.19 7.67
N PRO A 37 -27.12 46.77 6.44
CA PRO A 37 -25.80 46.99 5.89
C PRO A 37 -25.60 48.45 5.43
N PRO A 38 -24.37 48.99 5.52
CA PRO A 38 -24.01 50.29 4.97
C PRO A 38 -24.02 50.29 3.43
N PRO A 39 -24.05 51.48 2.79
CA PRO A 39 -24.10 51.61 1.33
C PRO A 39 -22.89 50.97 0.66
N ALA A 40 -23.13 50.26 -0.46
CA ALA A 40 -22.11 49.53 -1.19
C ALA A 40 -21.00 50.47 -1.72
N GLU A 41 -19.79 50.34 -1.17
CA GLU A 41 -18.58 50.87 -1.79
C GLU A 41 -18.35 50.15 -3.12
N GLN A 42 -18.10 50.93 -4.17
CA GLN A 42 -17.78 50.42 -5.49
C GLN A 42 -16.46 49.62 -5.41
N PRO A 43 -16.46 48.32 -5.75
CA PRO A 43 -15.30 47.47 -5.57
C PRO A 43 -14.13 47.98 -6.41
N ALA A 44 -12.96 48.13 -5.76
CA ALA A 44 -11.71 48.42 -6.45
C ALA A 44 -11.47 47.36 -7.54
N PRO A 45 -10.81 47.71 -8.67
CA PRO A 45 -10.42 46.74 -9.68
C PRO A 45 -9.69 45.58 -8.99
N GLN A 46 -10.27 44.39 -9.05
CA GLN A 46 -9.67 43.21 -8.45
C GLN A 46 -8.34 42.98 -9.17
N GLU A 47 -7.24 43.08 -8.41
CA GLU A 47 -5.93 42.64 -8.85
C GLU A 47 -6.10 41.19 -9.33
N PRO A 48 -5.69 40.86 -10.58
CA PRO A 48 -5.90 39.52 -11.11
C PRO A 48 -5.29 38.50 -10.16
N ALA A 49 -6.11 37.54 -9.73
CA ALA A 49 -5.68 36.49 -8.82
C ALA A 49 -4.42 35.83 -9.41
N PRO A 50 -3.35 35.64 -8.61
CA PRO A 50 -2.14 34.99 -9.10
C PRO A 50 -2.53 33.63 -9.69
N GLU A 51 -2.13 33.38 -10.94
CA GLU A 51 -2.36 32.10 -11.60
C GLU A 51 -1.68 31.00 -10.76
N GLU A 52 -2.47 30.06 -10.21
CA GLU A 52 -1.92 28.91 -9.51
C GLU A 52 -1.05 28.11 -10.48
N PRO A 53 0.18 27.71 -10.10
CA PRO A 53 1.01 26.90 -10.97
C PRO A 53 0.30 25.56 -11.21
N GLU A 54 0.05 25.23 -12.47
CA GLU A 54 -0.39 23.89 -12.85
C GLU A 54 0.77 22.91 -12.64
N TYR A 55 0.41 21.68 -12.23
CA TYR A 55 1.21 20.50 -11.92
C TYR A 55 1.41 20.26 -10.41
N THR A 56 0.64 19.30 -9.85
CA THR A 56 0.43 19.19 -8.39
C THR A 56 0.69 17.81 -7.78
N SER A 57 0.90 16.73 -8.55
CA SER A 57 1.28 15.44 -7.95
C SER A 57 1.83 14.37 -8.90
N TRP A 58 2.67 13.51 -8.36
CA TRP A 58 3.11 12.25 -8.96
C TRP A 58 2.38 11.06 -8.33
N VAL A 59 1.94 10.12 -9.15
CA VAL A 59 1.22 8.92 -8.72
C VAL A 59 1.98 7.68 -9.16
N VAL A 60 2.24 6.81 -8.18
CA VAL A 60 2.73 5.44 -8.36
C VAL A 60 1.54 4.50 -8.35
N SER A 61 1.46 3.62 -9.36
CA SER A 61 0.46 2.56 -9.42
C SER A 61 1.11 1.22 -9.78
N ILE A 62 0.85 0.20 -8.96
CA ILE A 62 1.28 -1.19 -9.18
C ILE A 62 0.02 -2.04 -9.13
N VAL A 63 -0.30 -2.74 -10.21
CA VAL A 63 -1.38 -3.73 -10.28
C VAL A 63 -0.80 -4.93 -11.00
N ASP A 64 -0.19 -5.83 -10.22
CA ASP A 64 0.61 -6.93 -10.76
C ASP A 64 0.54 -8.13 -9.83
N ASP A 65 0.91 -9.30 -10.34
CA ASP A 65 1.00 -10.54 -9.58
C ASP A 65 2.34 -11.24 -9.81
N ASP A 66 2.75 -12.00 -8.80
CA ASP A 66 3.95 -12.82 -8.89
C ASP A 66 3.73 -14.14 -8.14
N SER A 67 4.41 -15.18 -8.59
CA SER A 67 4.24 -16.53 -8.06
C SER A 67 5.55 -17.27 -7.88
N PHE A 68 5.56 -18.14 -6.88
CA PHE A 68 6.70 -18.97 -6.55
C PHE A 68 6.24 -20.39 -6.21
N ALA A 69 6.94 -21.39 -6.74
CA ALA A 69 6.68 -22.79 -6.44
C ALA A 69 7.76 -23.37 -5.51
N GLN A 70 7.33 -24.07 -4.48
CA GLN A 70 8.19 -24.84 -3.57
C GLN A 70 7.68 -26.29 -3.49
N GLY A 71 8.35 -27.19 -4.20
CA GLY A 71 7.87 -28.57 -4.33
C GLY A 71 6.54 -28.61 -5.07
N ASP A 72 5.55 -29.29 -4.49
CA ASP A 72 4.20 -29.45 -5.06
C ASP A 72 3.23 -28.32 -4.65
N VAL A 73 3.73 -27.21 -4.10
CA VAL A 73 2.94 -26.07 -3.63
C VAL A 73 3.35 -24.81 -4.39
N THR A 74 2.35 -24.10 -4.90
CA THR A 74 2.49 -22.79 -5.54
C THR A 74 1.91 -21.71 -4.62
N TYR A 75 2.66 -20.64 -4.45
CA TYR A 75 2.30 -19.44 -3.73
C TYR A 75 2.17 -18.30 -4.74
N GLU A 76 1.05 -17.58 -4.70
CA GLU A 76 0.77 -16.45 -5.57
C GLU A 76 0.43 -15.24 -4.72
N ILE A 77 0.93 -14.08 -5.12
CA ILE A 77 0.59 -12.79 -4.53
C ILE A 77 0.21 -11.84 -5.65
N ALA A 78 -1.03 -11.34 -5.63
CA ALA A 78 -1.45 -10.20 -6.44
C ALA A 78 -1.44 -8.94 -5.58
N LEU A 79 -0.80 -7.88 -6.05
CA LEU A 79 -0.65 -6.61 -5.36
C LEU A 79 -1.35 -5.49 -6.16
N ASN A 80 -2.16 -4.70 -5.47
CA ASN A 80 -2.67 -3.43 -5.94
C ASN A 80 -2.21 -2.34 -4.99
N LEU A 81 -1.35 -1.43 -5.45
CA LEU A 81 -0.79 -0.32 -4.67
C LEU A 81 -0.98 0.98 -5.44
N GLN A 82 -1.42 2.02 -4.72
CA GLN A 82 -1.45 3.37 -5.24
C GLN A 82 -0.89 4.33 -4.20
N ALA A 83 0.05 5.20 -4.59
CA ALA A 83 0.63 6.20 -3.70
C ALA A 83 0.94 7.50 -4.45
N THR A 84 0.83 8.62 -3.75
CA THR A 84 0.93 9.97 -4.33
C THR A 84 2.01 10.80 -3.64
N ASN A 85 2.79 11.52 -4.41
CA ASN A 85 3.74 12.54 -3.97
C ASN A 85 3.31 13.94 -4.46
N PRO A 86 2.96 14.87 -3.56
CA PRO A 86 2.48 16.20 -3.95
C PRO A 86 3.60 17.21 -4.26
N SER A 87 4.89 16.82 -4.21
CA SER A 87 6.01 17.78 -4.28
C SER A 87 6.27 18.40 -5.66
N GLY A 88 5.55 18.00 -6.70
CA GLY A 88 5.84 18.36 -8.09
C GLY A 88 7.08 17.68 -8.69
N ASP A 89 7.89 17.01 -7.87
CA ASP A 89 9.07 16.24 -8.28
C ASP A 89 8.80 14.73 -8.15
N ILE A 90 9.40 13.91 -9.02
CA ILE A 90 9.38 12.45 -8.89
C ILE A 90 10.05 12.03 -7.59
N ALA A 91 11.14 12.70 -7.21
CA ALA A 91 11.76 12.50 -5.91
C ALA A 91 10.87 13.09 -4.80
N GLY A 92 10.76 12.35 -3.69
CA GLY A 92 9.96 12.79 -2.56
C GLY A 92 9.24 11.65 -1.87
N THR A 93 8.36 12.02 -0.94
CA THR A 93 7.61 11.08 -0.12
C THR A 93 6.27 10.80 -0.75
N TYR A 94 6.02 9.52 -1.00
CA TYR A 94 4.77 9.00 -1.50
C TYR A 94 3.97 8.44 -0.35
N LYS A 95 2.68 8.79 -0.31
CA LYS A 95 1.72 8.27 0.67
C LYS A 95 0.55 7.62 -0.04
N GLY A 96 0.09 6.49 0.47
CA GLY A 96 -0.95 5.73 -0.21
C GLY A 96 -1.43 4.52 0.57
N GLU A 97 -1.98 3.57 -0.17
CA GLU A 97 -2.53 2.33 0.34
C GLU A 97 -2.22 1.18 -0.62
N ALA A 98 -2.33 -0.04 -0.12
CA ALA A 98 -2.24 -1.24 -0.92
C ALA A 98 -3.18 -2.33 -0.43
N THR A 99 -3.62 -3.15 -1.36
CA THR A 99 -4.31 -4.41 -1.12
C THR A 99 -3.48 -5.53 -1.74
N ALA A 100 -3.31 -6.62 -1.01
CA ALA A 100 -2.74 -7.85 -1.55
C ALA A 100 -3.75 -8.99 -1.45
N LYS A 101 -3.83 -9.80 -2.49
CA LYS A 101 -4.51 -11.09 -2.45
C LYS A 101 -3.43 -12.17 -2.52
N THR A 102 -3.46 -13.10 -1.58
CA THR A 102 -2.56 -14.26 -1.62
C THR A 102 -3.36 -15.51 -1.91
N SER A 103 -2.80 -16.40 -2.72
CA SER A 103 -3.32 -17.75 -2.92
C SER A 103 -2.20 -18.76 -2.71
N THR A 104 -2.55 -19.92 -2.19
CA THR A 104 -1.67 -21.06 -2.05
C THR A 104 -2.42 -22.29 -2.50
N SER A 105 -1.87 -23.01 -3.48
CA SER A 105 -2.47 -24.23 -4.01
C SER A 105 -1.42 -25.31 -4.18
N GLY A 106 -1.81 -26.58 -4.07
CA GLY A 106 -0.87 -27.68 -4.26
C GLY A 106 -1.29 -28.98 -3.60
N VAL A 107 -0.31 -29.83 -3.31
CA VAL A 107 -0.51 -31.10 -2.60
C VAL A 107 0.45 -31.20 -1.41
N ILE A 108 -0.07 -31.48 -0.22
CA ILE A 108 0.71 -31.78 0.97
C ILE A 108 0.31 -33.17 1.48
N ASN A 109 1.27 -34.09 1.60
CA ASN A 109 1.05 -35.47 2.04
C ASN A 109 -0.04 -36.21 1.23
N GLY A 110 -0.09 -35.96 -0.08
CA GLY A 110 -1.08 -36.56 -0.98
C GLY A 110 -2.50 -36.00 -0.82
N GLN A 111 -2.67 -34.90 -0.08
CA GLN A 111 -3.95 -34.20 0.09
C GLN A 111 -3.88 -32.84 -0.61
N PRO A 112 -4.96 -32.41 -1.30
CA PRO A 112 -5.00 -31.09 -1.92
C PRO A 112 -4.94 -30.02 -0.83
N LEU A 113 -4.13 -29.00 -1.07
CA LEU A 113 -4.04 -27.76 -0.31
C LEU A 113 -4.65 -26.64 -1.14
N GLN A 114 -5.53 -25.86 -0.54
CA GLN A 114 -5.99 -24.58 -1.07
C GLN A 114 -6.09 -23.58 0.08
N ALA A 115 -5.51 -22.41 -0.04
CA ALA A 115 -5.66 -21.32 0.91
C ALA A 115 -5.67 -19.98 0.20
N ASP A 116 -6.49 -19.06 0.68
CA ASP A 116 -6.62 -17.72 0.12
C ASP A 116 -6.73 -16.70 1.25
N ALA A 117 -6.10 -15.54 1.08
CA ALA A 117 -6.26 -14.42 1.98
C ALA A 117 -6.32 -13.10 1.22
N ILE A 118 -6.97 -12.13 1.85
CA ILE A 118 -6.94 -10.74 1.43
C ILE A 118 -6.29 -9.96 2.56
N ALA A 119 -5.31 -9.14 2.19
CA ALA A 119 -4.58 -8.29 3.09
C ALA A 119 -4.75 -6.83 2.67
N GLN A 120 -4.98 -5.96 3.64
CA GLN A 120 -5.11 -4.53 3.44
C GLN A 120 -4.00 -3.83 4.23
N SER A 121 -3.35 -2.86 3.61
CA SER A 121 -2.35 -2.07 4.30
C SER A 121 -2.99 -1.06 5.23
N GLY A 122 -2.27 -0.67 6.29
CA GLY A 122 -2.49 0.66 6.87
C GLY A 122 -2.01 1.76 5.90
N PRO A 123 -1.88 3.01 6.38
CA PRO A 123 -1.22 4.06 5.62
C PRO A 123 0.19 3.61 5.21
N LEU A 124 0.45 3.62 3.90
CA LEU A 124 1.75 3.32 3.32
C LEU A 124 2.51 4.63 3.11
N GLU A 125 3.80 4.63 3.46
CA GLU A 125 4.71 5.74 3.19
C GLU A 125 6.07 5.20 2.70
N PHE A 126 6.61 5.81 1.64
CA PHE A 126 7.97 5.56 1.18
C PHE A 126 8.55 6.80 0.51
N THR A 127 9.87 6.83 0.35
CA THR A 127 10.57 7.93 -0.31
C THR A 127 11.31 7.41 -1.53
N LEU A 128 11.18 8.13 -2.65
CA LEU A 128 12.05 7.98 -3.81
C LEU A 128 13.13 9.08 -3.76
N ALA A 129 14.38 8.68 -3.94
CA ALA A 129 15.51 9.58 -4.12
C ALA A 129 16.11 9.35 -5.51
N SER A 130 16.66 10.41 -6.11
CA SER A 130 17.51 10.27 -7.29
C SER A 130 18.70 9.38 -6.95
N GLY A 131 19.01 8.39 -7.79
CA GLY A 131 20.25 7.63 -7.64
C GLY A 131 21.47 8.55 -7.62
N GLU A 132 22.54 8.16 -6.91
CA GLU A 132 23.82 8.87 -6.96
C GLU A 132 24.43 8.73 -8.36
N GLY A 133 24.06 9.66 -9.23
CA GLY A 133 24.62 9.90 -10.55
C GLY A 133 24.23 11.33 -10.91
N ASP A 134 25.19 12.13 -11.39
CA ASP A 134 24.96 13.53 -11.76
C ASP A 134 23.65 13.67 -12.54
N LEU A 135 22.82 14.67 -12.17
CA LEU A 135 21.56 15.04 -12.82
C LEU A 135 21.82 15.47 -14.27
N ALA A 136 22.13 14.52 -15.14
CA ALA A 136 22.18 14.72 -16.57
C ALA A 136 20.74 14.83 -17.07
N ALA A 137 20.52 15.81 -17.95
CA ALA A 137 19.24 16.07 -18.60
C ALA A 137 18.59 14.76 -19.08
N LEU A 138 17.26 14.67 -18.91
CA LEU A 138 16.35 13.57 -19.23
C LEU A 138 16.67 12.87 -20.57
N ALA A 139 17.71 12.04 -20.59
CA ALA A 139 17.85 10.97 -21.57
C ALA A 139 16.94 9.86 -21.05
N THR A 140 15.98 9.46 -21.88
CA THR A 140 14.85 8.56 -21.58
C THR A 140 15.23 7.21 -20.99
N ASP A 141 16.52 6.88 -20.95
CA ASP A 141 17.03 5.54 -20.66
C ASP A 141 17.94 5.51 -19.42
N THR A 142 18.14 6.64 -18.71
CA THR A 142 19.17 6.73 -17.65
C THR A 142 18.74 7.34 -16.32
N VAL A 143 17.49 7.77 -16.15
CA VAL A 143 17.05 8.26 -14.83
C VAL A 143 16.53 7.09 -14.00
N VAL A 144 17.30 6.76 -12.96
CA VAL A 144 16.97 5.74 -11.97
C VAL A 144 16.64 6.42 -10.64
N TYR A 145 15.40 6.32 -10.19
CA TYR A 145 15.05 6.65 -8.80
C TYR A 145 15.03 5.38 -7.96
N GLY A 146 15.57 5.47 -6.76
CA GLY A 146 15.62 4.37 -5.80
C GLY A 146 14.91 4.74 -4.51
N GLY A 147 14.19 3.78 -3.93
CA GLY A 147 13.53 3.97 -2.65
C GLY A 147 13.43 2.69 -1.85
N SER A 148 13.21 2.85 -0.55
CA SER A 148 12.85 1.74 0.33
C SER A 148 11.73 2.17 1.25
N GLY A 149 10.86 1.24 1.61
CA GLY A 149 9.77 1.49 2.53
C GLY A 149 9.41 0.24 3.33
N SER A 150 8.38 0.38 4.15
CA SER A 150 7.78 -0.71 4.90
C SER A 150 6.29 -0.74 4.62
N ILE A 151 5.73 -1.94 4.47
CA ILE A 151 4.29 -2.14 4.30
C ILE A 151 3.78 -3.03 5.41
N THR A 152 2.84 -2.51 6.20
CA THR A 152 2.16 -3.29 7.25
C THR A 152 0.77 -3.66 6.77
N MET A 153 0.54 -4.96 6.66
CA MET A 153 -0.66 -5.56 6.10
C MET A 153 -1.41 -6.34 7.18
N ALA A 154 -2.71 -6.08 7.33
CA ALA A 154 -3.62 -6.93 8.09
C ALA A 154 -4.36 -7.85 7.13
N ALA A 155 -4.21 -9.16 7.32
CA ALA A 155 -4.77 -10.20 6.47
C ALA A 155 -5.84 -11.02 7.20
N ALA A 156 -6.85 -11.42 6.46
CA ALA A 156 -7.81 -12.44 6.85
C ALA A 156 -7.98 -13.42 5.69
N GLY A 157 -8.04 -14.70 6.02
CA GLY A 157 -8.09 -15.75 5.02
C GLY A 157 -8.65 -17.06 5.52
N SER A 158 -8.76 -18.01 4.61
CA SER A 158 -9.16 -19.38 4.89
C SER A 158 -8.28 -20.35 4.12
N GLY A 159 -8.29 -21.60 4.57
CA GLY A 159 -7.57 -22.66 3.89
C GLY A 159 -8.11 -24.04 4.20
N THR A 160 -7.75 -24.98 3.35
CA THR A 160 -8.16 -26.38 3.41
C THR A 160 -6.99 -27.30 3.10
N ILE A 161 -6.94 -28.45 3.79
CA ILE A 161 -6.08 -29.58 3.46
C ILE A 161 -6.96 -30.83 3.44
N GLY A 162 -7.20 -31.39 2.26
CA GLY A 162 -8.20 -32.44 2.08
C GLY A 162 -9.58 -31.95 2.51
N ALA A 163 -10.21 -32.63 3.47
CA ALA A 163 -11.52 -32.25 4.00
C ALA A 163 -11.46 -31.30 5.22
N ALA A 164 -10.26 -31.05 5.77
CA ALA A 164 -10.10 -30.16 6.92
C ALA A 164 -10.00 -28.71 6.43
N GLY A 165 -10.70 -27.79 7.11
CA GLY A 165 -10.66 -26.36 6.80
C GLY A 165 -10.54 -25.49 8.04
N GLY A 166 -10.07 -24.26 7.86
CA GLY A 166 -9.92 -23.28 8.93
C GLY A 166 -9.80 -21.85 8.40
N GLY A 167 -9.99 -20.89 9.30
CA GLY A 167 -9.74 -19.47 9.05
C GLY A 167 -8.49 -19.00 9.79
N PHE A 168 -7.88 -17.93 9.30
CA PHE A 168 -6.78 -17.26 9.99
C PHE A 168 -6.87 -15.74 9.82
N SER A 169 -6.25 -15.02 10.76
CA SER A 169 -5.93 -13.60 10.61
C SER A 169 -4.51 -13.37 11.09
N ASN A 170 -3.80 -12.46 10.42
CA ASN A 170 -2.43 -12.14 10.73
C ASN A 170 -2.13 -10.68 10.36
N THR A 171 -1.22 -10.05 11.09
CA THR A 171 -0.65 -8.75 10.72
C THR A 171 0.84 -8.95 10.47
N SER A 172 1.33 -8.51 9.31
CA SER A 172 2.74 -8.61 8.96
C SER A 172 3.29 -7.30 8.44
N SER A 173 4.56 -7.04 8.73
CA SER A 173 5.29 -5.89 8.19
C SER A 173 6.42 -6.42 7.31
N GLN A 174 6.46 -5.97 6.06
CA GLN A 174 7.50 -6.34 5.10
C GLN A 174 8.24 -5.09 4.63
N GLN A 175 9.57 -5.19 4.55
CA GLN A 175 10.37 -4.16 3.88
C GLN A 175 10.25 -4.36 2.36
N PHE A 176 10.37 -3.29 1.59
CA PHE A 176 10.47 -3.37 0.14
C PHE A 176 11.48 -2.36 -0.41
N THR A 177 11.93 -2.61 -1.63
CA THR A 177 12.71 -1.67 -2.41
C THR A 177 11.96 -1.31 -3.69
N MET A 178 12.11 -0.08 -4.15
CA MET A 178 11.53 0.41 -5.39
C MET A 178 12.61 0.96 -6.31
N THR A 179 12.46 0.71 -7.60
CA THR A 179 13.29 1.27 -8.66
C THR A 179 12.38 1.83 -9.73
N VAL A 180 12.65 3.05 -10.18
CA VAL A 180 11.93 3.72 -11.27
C VAL A 180 12.90 3.92 -12.43
N VAL A 181 12.52 3.52 -13.64
CA VAL A 181 13.26 3.75 -14.88
C VAL A 181 12.29 4.25 -15.93
N GLY A 182 12.43 5.50 -16.38
CA GLY A 182 11.43 6.14 -17.23
C GLY A 182 10.09 6.26 -16.49
N ASP A 183 9.02 5.75 -17.08
CA ASP A 183 7.68 5.66 -16.48
C ASP A 183 7.44 4.32 -15.75
N SER A 184 8.40 3.40 -15.80
CA SER A 184 8.25 2.04 -15.32
C SER A 184 8.78 1.90 -13.90
N ILE A 185 8.06 1.16 -13.07
CA ILE A 185 8.40 0.87 -11.68
C ILE A 185 8.68 -0.62 -11.52
N THR A 186 9.70 -0.95 -10.73
CA THR A 186 9.92 -2.29 -10.19
C THR A 186 9.95 -2.21 -8.66
N MET A 187 9.05 -2.94 -8.01
CA MET A 187 9.02 -3.12 -6.56
C MET A 187 9.46 -4.55 -6.22
N LYS A 188 10.32 -4.70 -5.20
CA LYS A 188 10.78 -6.00 -4.72
C LYS A 188 10.49 -6.16 -3.24
N ILE A 189 9.86 -7.28 -2.86
CA ILE A 189 9.46 -7.59 -1.49
C ILE A 189 10.03 -8.97 -1.10
N PRO A 190 11.03 -9.03 -0.20
CA PRO A 190 11.48 -10.29 0.37
C PRO A 190 10.48 -10.83 1.40
N ILE A 191 9.94 -12.03 1.16
CA ILE A 191 9.03 -12.73 2.06
C ILE A 191 9.53 -14.18 2.21
N GLN A 192 9.84 -14.57 3.46
CA GLN A 192 10.24 -15.95 3.82
C GLN A 192 11.36 -16.56 2.94
N GLY A 193 12.33 -15.74 2.52
CA GLY A 193 13.46 -16.20 1.70
C GLY A 193 13.20 -16.24 0.20
N HIS A 194 12.01 -15.84 -0.26
CA HIS A 194 11.71 -15.55 -1.66
C HIS A 194 11.58 -14.03 -1.87
N THR A 195 11.90 -13.54 -3.07
CA THR A 195 11.71 -12.12 -3.43
C THR A 195 10.66 -12.01 -4.52
N TYR A 196 9.49 -11.51 -4.14
CA TYR A 196 8.43 -11.19 -5.09
C TYR A 196 8.77 -9.89 -5.80
N THR A 197 8.54 -9.85 -7.11
CA THR A 197 8.81 -8.71 -7.97
C THR A 197 7.52 -8.25 -8.64
N PHE A 198 7.16 -7.00 -8.41
CA PHE A 198 5.97 -6.37 -8.99
C PHE A 198 6.38 -5.22 -9.90
N THR A 199 5.65 -5.06 -10.99
CA THR A 199 5.84 -4.01 -11.98
C THR A 199 4.66 -3.03 -11.95
N GLY A 200 4.94 -1.78 -12.29
CA GLY A 200 3.93 -0.74 -12.30
C GLY A 200 4.38 0.48 -13.06
N THR A 201 3.63 1.57 -12.90
CA THR A 201 3.88 2.83 -13.60
C THR A 201 3.93 4.01 -12.64
N ILE A 202 4.75 5.00 -12.97
CA ILE A 202 4.72 6.33 -12.38
C ILE A 202 4.19 7.32 -13.42
N SER A 203 3.30 8.23 -13.00
CA SER A 203 2.81 9.30 -13.87
C SER A 203 2.61 10.58 -13.07
N GLY A 204 2.96 11.72 -13.64
CA GLY A 204 2.76 13.05 -13.06
C GLY A 204 1.77 13.86 -13.87
N ARG A 205 0.99 14.68 -13.18
CA ARG A 205 0.38 15.87 -13.77
C ARG A 205 0.97 17.05 -13.04
#